data_AF-A0A497TI01-F1
#
_entry.id   AF-A0A497TI01-F1
#
_cell.length_a   1.000
_cell.length_b   1.000
_cell.length_c   1.000
_cell.angle_alpha   90.00
_cell.angle_beta   90.00
_cell.angle_gamma   90.00
#
_symmetry.space_group_name_H-M   'P 1'
#
loop_
_entity.id
_entity.type
_entity.pdbx_description
1 polymer ?
#
loop_
_entity_poly.entity_id
_entity_poly.type
_entity_poly.pdbx_seq_one_letter_code
_entity_poly.pdbx_strand_id
1 'polypeptide(L)' 'MKKLILKYCLQNAVFYGGKANPKAVLGKVLAERPELRGKVSEVRKEIEEAVKKVNTMSL' A
#
# COMPACT_ATOMS: atom_id res chain seq x y z
N MET A 1 1.76 -5.28 -9.87
CA MET A 1 0.92 -4.57 -8.88
C MET A 1 1.24 -4.98 -7.45
N LYS A 2 1.03 -6.24 -7.05
CA LYS A 2 1.29 -6.76 -5.69
C LYS A 2 2.65 -6.40 -5.08
N LYS A 3 3.77 -6.56 -5.82
CA LYS A 3 5.12 -6.18 -5.32
C LYS A 3 5.26 -4.68 -5.03
N LEU A 4 4.66 -3.84 -5.87
CA LEU A 4 4.69 -2.39 -5.72
C LEU A 4 3.87 -1.94 -4.49
N ILE A 5 2.69 -2.52 -4.33
CA ILE A 5 1.84 -2.30 -3.15
C ILE A 5 2.61 -2.73 -1.89
N LEU A 6 3.17 -3.94 -1.88
CA LEU A 6 3.92 -4.45 -0.73
C LEU A 6 5.13 -3.57 -0.38
N LYS A 7 5.90 -3.12 -1.38
CA LYS A 7 7.01 -2.16 -1.20
C LYS A 7 6.55 -0.93 -0.40
N TYR A 8 5.45 -0.32 -0.82
CA TYR A 8 4.95 0.88 -0.17
C TYR A 8 4.25 0.62 1.17
N CYS A 9 3.59 -0.54 1.34
CA CYS A 9 3.06 -0.94 2.64
C CYS A 9 4.17 -1.09 3.67
N LEU A 10 5.24 -1.83 3.35
CA LEU A 10 6.36 -2.05 4.26
C LEU A 10 7.11 -0.75 4.55
N GLN A 11 7.41 0.05 3.52
CA GLN A 11 8.03 1.36 3.71
C GLN A 11 7.19 2.26 4.62
N ASN A 12 5.88 2.31 4.41
CA ASN A 12 4.99 3.09 5.26
C ASN A 12 4.95 2.53 6.69
N ALA A 13 4.85 1.21 6.87
CA ALA A 13 4.87 0.60 8.19
C ALA A 13 6.15 0.95 8.97
N VAL A 14 7.34 0.88 8.35
CA VAL A 14 8.60 1.26 8.99
C VAL A 14 8.60 2.73 9.43
N PHE A 15 8.07 3.64 8.61
CA PHE A 15 8.00 5.06 8.95
C PHE A 15 6.98 5.38 10.06
N TYR A 16 5.99 4.52 10.28
CA TYR A 16 4.88 4.77 11.21
C TYR A 16 4.75 3.66 12.27
N GLY A 17 5.88 3.15 12.78
CA GLY A 17 5.89 2.28 13.96
C GLY A 17 5.22 0.91 13.75
N GLY A 18 5.45 0.29 12.59
CA GLY A 18 4.88 -1.01 12.23
C GLY A 18 3.45 -0.95 11.70
N LYS A 19 2.89 0.25 11.43
CA LYS A 19 1.52 0.40 10.92
C LYS A 19 1.50 1.14 9.59
N ALA A 20 1.16 0.41 8.53
CA ALA A 20 0.87 0.96 7.22
C ALA A 20 -0.55 1.56 7.16
N ASN A 21 -0.69 2.64 6.38
CA ASN A 21 -1.94 3.33 6.10
C ASN A 21 -2.36 3.14 4.63
N PRO A 22 -3.56 2.61 4.32
CA PRO A 22 -4.00 2.36 2.94
C PRO A 22 -4.04 3.61 2.05
N LYS A 23 -4.41 4.78 2.59
CA LYS A 23 -4.49 6.03 1.81
C LYS A 23 -3.10 6.52 1.41
N ALA A 24 -2.13 6.45 2.34
CA ALA A 24 -0.75 6.82 2.06
C ALA A 24 -0.13 5.93 0.98
N VAL A 25 -0.35 4.61 1.09
CA VAL A 25 0.10 3.62 0.11
C VAL A 25 -0.54 3.86 -1.25
N LEU A 26 -1.85 4.12 -1.32
CA LEU A 26 -2.54 4.41 -2.57
C LEU A 26 -1.94 5.63 -3.28
N GLY A 27 -1.68 6.72 -2.55
CA GLY A 27 -1.03 7.90 -3.12
C GLY A 27 0.33 7.58 -3.73
N LYS A 28 1.16 6.79 -3.04
CA LYS A 28 2.48 6.38 -3.53
C LYS A 28 2.40 5.46 -4.76
N VAL A 29 1.48 4.49 -4.75
CA VAL A 29 1.27 3.57 -5.87
C VAL A 29 0.81 4.32 -7.13
N LEU A 30 -0.15 5.24 -7.01
CA LEU A 30 -0.64 6.03 -8.13
C LEU A 30 0.36 7.08 -8.62
N ALA A 31 1.27 7.55 -7.76
CA ALA A 31 2.37 8.42 -8.15
C ALA A 31 3.43 7.66 -8.96
N GLU A 32 3.79 6.43 -8.58
CA GLU A 32 4.77 5.61 -9.31
C GLU A 32 4.18 4.96 -10.58
N ARG A 33 2.87 4.71 -10.61
CA ARG A 33 2.15 4.11 -11.75
C ARG A 33 0.86 4.87 -12.06
N PRO A 34 0.94 6.06 -12.70
CA PRO A 34 -0.21 6.88 -13.11
C PRO A 34 -1.30 6.14 -13.89
N GLU A 35 -0.94 5.14 -14.68
CA GLU A 35 -1.85 4.31 -15.48
C GLU A 35 -2.86 3.52 -14.64
N LEU A 36 -2.56 3.31 -13.35
CA LEU A 36 -3.45 2.63 -12.41
C LEU A 36 -4.63 3.52 -11.97
N ARG A 37 -4.64 4.81 -12.32
CA ARG A 37 -5.76 5.72 -12.01
C ARG A 37 -7.09 5.28 -12.64
N GLY A 38 -7.05 4.57 -13.78
CA GLY A 38 -8.26 3.99 -14.38
C GLY A 38 -8.84 2.79 -13.61
N LYS A 39 -8.07 2.23 -12.66
CA LYS A 39 -8.43 1.03 -11.89
C LYS A 39 -8.33 1.25 -10.38
N VAL A 40 -8.54 2.48 -9.91
CA VAL A 40 -8.35 2.86 -8.49
C VAL A 40 -9.13 1.96 -7.53
N SER A 41 -10.35 1.56 -7.88
CA SER A 41 -11.16 0.68 -7.04
C SER A 41 -10.54 -0.71 -6.84
N GLU A 42 -9.92 -1.28 -7.89
CA GLU A 42 -9.22 -2.57 -7.82
C GLU A 42 -7.92 -2.43 -7.01
N VAL A 43 -7.14 -1.40 -7.32
CA VAL A 43 -5.87 -1.10 -6.64
C VAL A 43 -6.09 -0.87 -5.15
N ARG A 44 -7.15 -0.13 -4.78
CA ARG A 44 -7.51 0.13 -3.38
C ARG A 44 -7.82 -1.16 -2.63
N LYS A 45 -8.56 -2.10 -3.23
CA LYS A 45 -8.86 -3.40 -2.60
C LYS A 45 -7.58 -4.19 -2.33
N GLU A 46 -6.68 -4.29 -3.31
CA GLU A 46 -5.40 -4.98 -3.10
C GLU A 46 -4.54 -4.31 -2.02
N ILE A 47 -4.56 -2.99 -1.93
CA ILE A 47 -3.84 -2.23 -0.89
C ILE A 47 -4.43 -2.52 0.49
N GLU A 48 -5.76 -2.51 0.64
CA GLU A 48 -6.42 -2.78 1.92
C GLU A 48 -6.06 -4.18 2.46
N GLU A 49 -6.03 -5.19 1.58
CA GLU A 49 -5.57 -6.54 1.94
C GLU A 49 -4.09 -6.58 2.35
N ALA A 50 -3.22 -5.94 1.56
CA ALA A 50 -1.80 -5.91 1.84
C ALA A 50 -1.47 -5.17 3.16
N VAL A 51 -2.15 -4.05 3.43
CA VAL A 51 -2.00 -3.30 4.67
C VAL A 51 -2.45 -4.11 5.87
N LYS A 52 -3.58 -4.83 5.78
CA LYS A 52 -4.01 -5.73 6.86
C LYS A 52 -2.92 -6.75 7.19
N LYS A 53 -2.32 -7.38 6.18
CA LYS A 53 -1.22 -8.35 6.36
C LYS A 53 0.04 -7.73 6.95
N VAL A 54 0.43 -6.53 6.51
CA VAL A 54 1.63 -5.86 7.04
C VAL A 54 1.40 -5.42 8.49
N ASN A 55 0.20 -4.95 8.83
CA ASN A 55 -0.11 -4.45 10.17
C ASN A 55 -0.19 -5.55 11.24
N THR A 56 -0.22 -6.82 10.84
CA THR A 56 -0.09 -7.99 11.74
C THR A 56 1.36 -8.42 11.96
N MET A 57 2.32 -7.83 11.25
CA MET A 57 3.74 -8.09 11.46
C MET A 57 4.25 -7.28 12.67
N SER A 58 5.20 -7.83 13.40
CA SER A 58 6.02 -7.07 14.33
C SER A 58 7.08 -6.28 13.57
N LEU A 59 7.43 -5.11 14.09
CA LEU A 59 8.57 -4.33 13.60
C LEU A 59 9.88 -4.91 14.17
#